data_AF-A0A3L7VKJ2-F1
#
_entry.id   AF-A0A3L7VKJ2-F1
#
_cell.length_a   1.000
_cell.length_b   1.000
_cell.length_c   1.000
_cell.angle_alpha   90.00
_cell.angle_beta   90.00
_cell.angle_gamma   90.00
#
_symmetry.space_group_name_H-M   'P 1'
#
loop_
_entity.id
_entity.type
_entity.pdbx_description
1 polymer ?
#
loop_
_entity_poly.entity_id
_entity_poly.type
_entity_poly.pdbx_seq_one_letter_code
_entity_poly.pdbx_strand_id
1 'polypeptide(L)'
;MKAIDYLKNLVIMASADGAFTEREIDWLVDRCAELGLDETDLGNALEYAIGDQAAMKLPRVPEEQERLLSDLIKIMAADGELDEIEKRLFAVAAAKMNVQQAHLDQLITKLVDNK
;
A
#
# COMPACT_ATOMS: atom_id res chain seq x y z
N MET A 1 2.21 13.95 3.54
CA MET A 1 2.80 13.38 2.29
C MET A 1 1.99 13.86 1.07
N LYS A 2 2.58 13.94 -0.14
CA LYS A 2 1.80 14.28 -1.35
C LYS A 2 0.92 13.10 -1.79
N ALA A 3 -0.22 13.36 -2.42
CA ALA A 3 -1.15 12.34 -2.90
C ALA A 3 -0.48 11.35 -3.88
N ILE A 4 0.31 11.85 -4.84
CA ILE A 4 1.01 11.01 -5.80
C ILE A 4 2.06 10.08 -5.16
N ASP A 5 2.76 10.54 -4.11
CA ASP A 5 3.72 9.72 -3.37
C ASP A 5 2.98 8.60 -2.59
N TYR A 6 1.78 8.91 -2.09
CA TYR A 6 0.91 7.95 -1.43
C TYR A 6 0.44 6.86 -2.40
N LEU A 7 -0.08 7.26 -3.57
CA LEU A 7 -0.51 6.33 -4.61
C LEU A 7 0.63 5.41 -5.06
N LYS A 8 1.83 5.96 -5.32
CA LYS A 8 3.02 5.18 -5.68
C LYS A 8 3.37 4.12 -4.65
N ASN A 9 3.27 4.42 -3.35
CA ASN A 9 3.54 3.42 -2.32
C ASN A 9 2.55 2.25 -2.37
N LEU A 10 1.27 2.53 -2.66
CA LEU A 10 0.23 1.50 -2.78
C LEU A 10 0.50 0.62 -3.99
N VAL A 11 0.79 1.23 -5.14
CA VAL A 11 1.07 0.51 -6.38
C VAL A 11 2.34 -0.35 -6.26
N ILE A 12 3.40 0.15 -5.63
CA ILE A 12 4.62 -0.63 -5.36
C ILE A 12 4.33 -1.86 -4.49
N MET A 13 3.41 -1.73 -3.54
CA MET A 13 3.06 -2.85 -2.67
C MET A 13 2.27 -3.91 -3.42
N ALA A 14 1.23 -3.51 -4.15
CA ALA A 14 0.43 -4.44 -4.94
C ALA A 14 1.25 -5.07 -6.08
N SER A 15 2.24 -4.38 -6.65
CA SER A 15 3.12 -4.97 -7.67
C SER A 15 4.22 -5.87 -7.10
N ALA A 16 4.28 -6.12 -5.79
CA ALA A 16 5.44 -6.74 -5.16
C ALA A 16 5.64 -8.20 -5.57
N ASP A 17 4.55 -8.93 -5.83
CA ASP A 17 4.56 -10.30 -6.34
C ASP A 17 4.76 -10.37 -7.88
N GLY A 18 4.74 -9.22 -8.55
CA GLY A 18 4.92 -9.06 -9.98
C GLY A 18 3.64 -9.21 -10.81
N ALA A 19 2.48 -9.29 -10.18
CA ALA A 19 1.18 -9.29 -10.84
C ALA A 19 0.24 -8.25 -10.21
N PHE A 20 -0.85 -7.95 -10.90
CA PHE A 20 -1.98 -7.25 -10.29
C PHE A 20 -3.22 -8.07 -10.60
N THR A 21 -4.07 -8.28 -9.60
CA THR A 21 -5.39 -8.86 -9.79
C THR A 21 -6.39 -7.77 -10.18
N GLU A 22 -7.53 -8.16 -10.76
CA GLU A 22 -8.61 -7.22 -11.08
C GLU A 22 -9.08 -6.46 -9.83
N ARG A 23 -9.11 -7.13 -8.66
CA ARG A 23 -9.58 -6.49 -7.41
C ARG A 23 -8.61 -5.44 -6.89
N GLU A 24 -7.31 -5.66 -7.03
CA GLU A 24 -6.29 -4.68 -6.66
C GLU A 24 -6.33 -3.45 -7.58
N ILE A 25 -6.50 -3.67 -8.88
CA ILE A 25 -6.65 -2.58 -9.85
C ILE A 25 -7.90 -1.76 -9.57
N ASP A 26 -9.06 -2.40 -9.38
CA ASP A 26 -10.31 -1.71 -9.05
C ASP A 26 -10.15 -0.89 -7.76
N TRP A 27 -9.53 -1.46 -6.73
CA TRP A 27 -9.26 -0.77 -5.49
C TRP A 27 -8.31 0.43 -5.66
N LEU A 28 -7.28 0.31 -6.50
CA LEU A 28 -6.35 1.40 -6.82
C LEU A 28 -7.04 2.53 -7.59
N VAL A 29 -7.94 2.21 -8.52
CA VAL A 29 -8.73 3.20 -9.25
C VAL A 29 -9.62 4.00 -8.30
N ASP A 30 -10.35 3.32 -7.43
CA ASP A 30 -11.19 3.97 -6.41
C ASP A 30 -10.35 4.86 -5.48
N ARG A 31 -9.21 4.35 -5.00
CA ARG A 31 -8.29 5.08 -4.15
C ARG A 31 -7.67 6.30 -4.86
N CYS A 32 -7.37 6.19 -6.15
CA CYS A 32 -6.88 7.28 -6.98
C CYS A 32 -7.90 8.43 -7.02
N ALA A 33 -9.17 8.11 -7.29
CA ALA A 33 -10.26 9.08 -7.31
C ALA A 33 -10.47 9.73 -5.93
N GLU A 34 -10.43 8.97 -4.83
CA GLU A 34 -10.53 9.50 -3.46
C GLU A 34 -9.41 10.48 -3.11
N LEU A 35 -8.21 10.29 -3.68
CA LEU A 35 -7.05 11.16 -3.51
C LEU A 35 -7.12 12.43 -4.39
N GLY A 36 -8.14 12.56 -5.24
CA GLY A 36 -8.30 13.65 -6.20
C GLY A 36 -7.31 13.59 -7.35
N LEU A 37 -6.84 12.39 -7.68
CA LEU A 37 -5.92 12.11 -8.79
C LEU A 37 -6.70 11.55 -9.99
N ASP A 38 -6.10 11.59 -11.17
CA ASP A 38 -6.71 11.07 -12.39
C ASP A 38 -6.07 9.76 -12.87
N GLU A 39 -6.60 9.18 -13.95
CA GLU A 39 -6.07 7.96 -14.55
C GLU A 39 -4.63 8.12 -15.06
N THR A 40 -4.21 9.34 -15.43
CA THR A 40 -2.84 9.62 -15.88
C THR A 40 -1.88 9.50 -14.71
N ASP A 41 -2.26 9.98 -13.52
CA ASP A 41 -1.49 9.80 -12.28
C ASP A 41 -1.35 8.32 -11.89
N LEU A 42 -2.43 7.52 -12.06
CA LEU A 42 -2.37 6.08 -11.82
C LEU A 42 -1.43 5.37 -12.81
N GLY A 43 -1.53 5.69 -14.11
CA GLY A 43 -0.59 5.18 -15.12
C GLY A 43 0.86 5.50 -14.79
N ASN A 44 1.15 6.76 -14.40
CA ASN A 44 2.48 7.17 -13.98
C ASN A 44 2.97 6.43 -12.71
N ALA A 45 2.06 6.10 -11.79
CA ALA A 45 2.39 5.34 -10.60
C ALA A 45 2.70 3.87 -10.94
N LEU A 46 1.95 3.26 -11.86
CA LEU A 46 2.20 1.90 -12.38
C LEU A 46 3.55 1.81 -13.09
N GLU A 47 3.83 2.74 -14.01
CA GLU A 47 5.12 2.80 -14.71
C GLU A 47 6.29 2.96 -13.72
N TYR A 48 6.11 3.79 -12.69
CA TYR A 48 7.12 3.97 -11.65
C TYR A 48 7.37 2.70 -10.84
N ALA A 49 6.32 1.94 -10.51
CA ALA A 49 6.42 0.73 -9.70
C ALA A 49 7.16 -0.41 -10.41
N ILE A 50 6.98 -0.52 -11.73
CA ILE A 50 7.62 -1.56 -12.57
C ILE A 50 9.09 -1.18 -12.90
N GLY A 51 9.47 0.08 -12.74
CA GLY A 51 10.83 0.55 -13.03
C GLY A 51 11.87 0.18 -11.96
N ASP A 52 13.13 0.05 -12.37
CA ASP A 52 14.27 -0.32 -11.50
C ASP A 52 14.55 0.66 -10.34
N GLN A 53 13.95 1.86 -10.36
CA GLN A 53 14.13 2.90 -9.35
C GLN A 53 12.92 3.07 -8.42
N ALA A 54 11.98 2.12 -8.45
CA ALA A 54 10.82 2.11 -7.57
C ALA A 54 11.25 2.08 -6.09
N ALA A 55 10.85 3.09 -5.33
CA ALA A 55 11.15 3.17 -3.91
C ALA A 55 9.98 3.80 -3.16
N MET A 56 9.52 3.11 -2.11
CA MET A 56 8.49 3.66 -1.22
C MET A 56 9.00 4.91 -0.50
N LYS A 57 8.19 5.96 -0.53
CA LYS A 57 8.39 7.18 0.24
C LYS A 57 7.53 7.15 1.49
N LEU A 58 8.12 6.75 2.60
CA LEU A 58 7.38 6.51 3.83
C LEU A 58 7.14 7.81 4.63
N PRO A 59 5.93 8.02 5.18
CA PRO A 59 5.63 9.17 6.02
C PRO A 59 6.33 9.09 7.38
N ARG A 60 6.50 10.26 8.01
CA ARG A 60 7.07 10.40 9.37
C ARG A 60 6.04 10.77 10.42
N VAL A 61 4.86 11.23 10.00
CA VAL A 61 3.78 11.64 10.89
C VAL A 61 2.96 10.39 11.26
N PRO A 62 2.75 10.08 12.55
CA PRO A 62 2.09 8.84 12.98
C PRO A 62 0.72 8.60 12.31
N GLU A 63 -0.11 9.63 12.19
CA GLU A 63 -1.42 9.53 11.53
C GLU A 63 -1.30 9.16 10.05
N GLU A 64 -0.32 9.72 9.33
CA GLU A 64 -0.05 9.35 7.94
C GLU A 64 0.53 7.94 7.82
N GLN A 65 1.32 7.49 8.81
CA GLN A 65 1.86 6.13 8.87
C GLN A 65 0.75 5.11 9.06
N GLU A 66 -0.15 5.34 10.02
CA GLU A 66 -1.31 4.47 10.28
C GLU A 66 -2.20 4.41 9.05
N ARG A 67 -2.48 5.56 8.41
CA ARG A 67 -3.27 5.60 7.18
C ARG A 67 -2.60 4.83 6.05
N LEU A 68 -1.30 4.99 5.84
CA LEU A 68 -0.58 4.25 4.79
C LEU A 68 -0.59 2.75 5.10
N LEU A 69 -0.22 2.33 6.30
CA LEU A 69 -0.19 0.91 6.68
C LEU A 69 -1.58 0.26 6.57
N SER A 70 -2.64 0.97 6.95
CA SER A 70 -4.01 0.46 6.83
C SER A 70 -4.39 0.22 5.38
N ASP A 71 -4.07 1.15 4.49
CA ASP A 71 -4.39 1.02 3.08
C ASP A 71 -3.50 -0.01 2.36
N LEU A 72 -2.24 -0.16 2.79
CA LEU A 72 -1.39 -1.28 2.37
C LEU A 72 -2.01 -2.63 2.77
N ILE A 73 -2.53 -2.77 3.98
CA ILE A 73 -3.21 -4.02 4.39
C ILE A 73 -4.46 -4.25 3.54
N LYS A 74 -5.27 -3.22 3.27
CA LYS A 74 -6.52 -3.36 2.51
C LYS A 74 -6.27 -3.79 1.07
N ILE A 75 -5.26 -3.22 0.40
CA ILE A 75 -4.95 -3.60 -0.98
C ILE A 75 -4.45 -5.05 -1.05
N MET A 76 -3.53 -5.44 -0.16
CA MET A 76 -3.02 -6.83 -0.11
C MET A 76 -4.10 -7.83 0.35
N ALA A 77 -5.09 -7.38 1.13
CA ALA A 77 -6.21 -8.22 1.57
C ALA A 77 -7.41 -8.17 0.61
N ALA A 78 -7.33 -7.46 -0.53
CA ALA A 78 -8.43 -7.35 -1.48
C ALA A 78 -8.86 -8.73 -2.02
N ASP A 79 -7.91 -9.65 -2.16
CA ASP A 79 -8.17 -11.04 -2.56
C ASP A 79 -8.31 -12.03 -1.40
N GLY A 80 -8.12 -11.55 -0.17
CA GLY A 80 -8.40 -12.28 1.07
C GLY A 80 -7.21 -13.04 1.67
N GLU A 81 -6.04 -13.01 1.04
CA GLU A 81 -4.79 -13.60 1.54
C GLU A 81 -3.62 -12.68 1.20
N LEU A 82 -2.72 -12.44 2.17
CA LEU A 82 -1.44 -11.78 1.88
C LEU A 82 -0.39 -12.82 1.51
N ASP A 83 0.32 -12.62 0.40
CA ASP A 83 1.46 -13.44 0.03
C ASP A 83 2.68 -13.16 0.94
N GLU A 84 3.62 -14.11 1.01
CA GLU A 84 4.84 -13.96 1.81
C GLU A 84 5.73 -12.80 1.35
N ILE A 85 5.76 -12.49 0.04
CA ILE A 85 6.51 -11.36 -0.50
C ILE A 85 5.94 -10.04 0.03
N GLU A 86 4.62 -9.90 -0.03
CA GLU A 86 3.90 -8.71 0.43
C GLU A 86 4.03 -8.52 1.94
N LYS A 87 3.85 -9.59 2.74
CA LYS A 87 4.07 -9.56 4.19
C LYS A 87 5.47 -9.06 4.54
N ARG A 88 6.48 -9.52 3.81
CA ARG A 88 7.86 -9.10 4.03
C ARG A 88 8.05 -7.62 3.70
N LEU A 89 7.50 -7.15 2.58
CA LEU A 89 7.62 -5.76 2.16
C LEU A 89 6.89 -4.81 3.13
N PHE A 90 5.71 -5.22 3.57
CA PHE A 90 4.92 -4.54 4.60
C PHE A 90 5.68 -4.45 5.93
N ALA A 91 6.26 -5.54 6.42
CA ALA A 91 7.07 -5.55 7.64
C ALA A 91 8.29 -4.61 7.53
N VAL A 92 8.95 -4.57 6.37
CA VAL A 92 10.06 -3.63 6.11
C VAL A 92 9.59 -2.18 6.13
N ALA A 93 8.42 -1.88 5.56
CA ALA A 93 7.85 -0.53 5.58
C ALA A 93 7.52 -0.09 7.01
N ALA A 94 6.84 -0.94 7.79
CA ALA A 94 6.50 -0.69 9.19
C ALA A 94 7.75 -0.45 10.05
N ALA A 95 8.78 -1.28 9.89
CA ALA A 95 10.05 -1.14 10.60
C ALA A 95 10.74 0.20 10.26
N LYS A 96 10.79 0.59 8.97
CA LYS A 96 11.36 1.88 8.54
C LYS A 96 10.61 3.09 9.07
N MET A 97 9.32 2.93 9.38
CA MET A 97 8.49 3.96 10.00
C MET A 97 8.63 4.02 11.53
N ASN A 98 9.42 3.13 12.14
CA ASN A 98 9.53 2.93 13.59
C ASN A 98 8.18 2.62 14.26
N VAL A 99 7.28 1.95 13.53
CA VAL A 99 6.01 1.49 14.09
C VAL A 99 6.27 0.26 14.96
N GLN A 100 5.73 0.27 16.19
CA GLN A 100 5.88 -0.85 17.10
C GLN A 100 5.11 -2.07 16.60
N GLN A 101 5.72 -3.25 16.72
CA GLN A 101 5.12 -4.51 16.29
C GLN A 101 3.72 -4.73 16.88
N ALA A 102 3.52 -4.43 18.18
CA ALA A 102 2.22 -4.57 18.83
C ALA A 102 1.12 -3.70 18.18
N HIS A 103 1.47 -2.50 17.70
CA HIS A 103 0.52 -1.63 16.99
C HIS A 103 0.23 -2.16 15.58
N LEU A 104 1.25 -2.71 14.92
CA LEU A 104 1.11 -3.35 13.61
C LEU A 104 0.16 -4.56 13.68
N ASP A 105 0.34 -5.42 14.67
CA ASP A 105 -0.49 -6.62 14.89
C ASP A 105 -1.96 -6.22 15.15
N GLN A 106 -2.18 -5.13 15.90
CA GLN A 106 -3.51 -4.56 16.13
C GLN A 106 -4.16 -4.07 14.83
N LEU A 107 -3.40 -3.41 13.95
CA LEU A 107 -3.91 -2.94 12.66
C LEU A 107 -4.28 -4.11 11.75
N ILE A 108 -3.44 -5.14 11.68
CA ILE A 108 -3.73 -6.36 10.89
C ILE A 108 -4.99 -7.03 11.41
N THR A 109 -5.05 -7.30 12.72
CA THR A 109 -6.20 -7.93 13.38
C THR A 109 -7.48 -7.14 13.07
N LYS A 110 -7.46 -5.81 13.23
CA LYS A 110 -8.62 -4.94 13.01
C LYS A 110 -9.13 -4.96 11.56
N LEU A 111 -8.24 -5.09 10.59
CA LEU A 111 -8.56 -4.96 9.17
C LEU A 111 -8.83 -6.31 8.48
N VAL A 112 -8.21 -7.39 8.96
CA VAL A 112 -8.32 -8.73 8.36
C VAL A 112 -9.40 -9.58 9.06
N ASP A 113 -9.57 -9.46 10.38
CA ASP A 113 -10.51 -10.30 11.15
C ASP A 113 -11.95 -9.75 11.19
N ASN A 114 -12.20 -8.55 10.65
CA ASN A 114 -13.55 -7.97 10.57
C ASN A 114 -14.38 -8.53 9.39
N LYS A 115 -14.27 -9.83 9.11
CA LYS A 115 -15.16 -10.56 8.21
C LYS A 115 -16.39 -11.09 8.95
#